data_AF-A0A2H5QEG1-F1
#
_entry.id   AF-A0A2H5QEG1-F1
#
_cell.length_a   1.000
_cell.length_b   1.000
_cell.length_c   1.000
_cell.angle_alpha   90.00
_cell.angle_beta   90.00
_cell.angle_gamma   90.00
#
_symmetry.space_group_name_H-M   'P 1'
#
loop_
_entity.id
_entity.type
_entity.pdbx_description
1 polymer ?
#
loop_
_entity_poly.entity_id
_entity_poly.type
_entity_poly.pdbx_seq_one_letter_code
_entity_poly.pdbx_strand_id
1 'polypeptide(L)'
;KSRGRTNLPQLVRNRNNGQKLIVEYNKRGQPHGKVATRLFSFLGVLARTMVRISYEDWSKVPSETKEKIWECIKVDDELQGKFLSSAANKWRTFKNRLTTKYIKRYKDKPEALKCPPKMYDFIEQEDWEVFVRYRTSSAFEVLTNFLN
;
A
#
# COMPACT_ATOMS: atom_id res chain seq x y z
N LYS A 1 -3.01 10.52 20.01
CA LYS A 1 -2.36 9.21 19.76
C LYS A 1 -2.29 8.94 18.24
N SER A 2 -1.11 8.97 17.63
CA SER A 2 -0.93 8.51 16.24
C SER A 2 -0.60 7.02 16.23
N ARG A 3 -1.33 6.22 15.43
CA ARG A 3 -0.98 4.80 15.21
C ARG A 3 0.34 4.70 14.42
N GLY A 4 1.26 3.86 14.88
CA GLY A 4 2.54 3.57 14.23
C GLY A 4 2.43 2.61 13.03
N ARG A 5 3.57 2.28 12.43
CA ARG A 5 3.68 1.33 11.32
C ARG A 5 3.40 -0.10 11.78
N THR A 6 2.48 -0.79 11.11
CA THR A 6 2.35 -2.25 11.22
C THR A 6 3.41 -2.93 10.35
N ASN A 7 4.20 -3.82 10.96
CA ASN A 7 5.16 -4.73 10.34
C ASN A 7 4.79 -6.17 10.73
N LEU A 8 4.86 -7.13 9.80
CA LEU A 8 4.50 -8.54 10.01
C LEU A 8 5.60 -9.51 9.52
N PRO A 9 6.84 -9.41 10.05
CA PRO A 9 7.99 -10.18 9.55
C PRO A 9 7.81 -11.69 9.71
N GLN A 10 7.17 -12.15 10.79
CA GLN A 10 6.90 -13.57 11.00
C GLN A 10 5.97 -14.16 9.93
N LEU A 11 5.02 -13.37 9.43
CA LEU A 11 4.11 -13.89 8.40
C LEU A 11 4.80 -13.97 7.03
N VAL A 12 5.70 -13.04 6.72
CA VAL A 12 6.60 -13.13 5.56
C VAL A 12 7.40 -14.42 5.64
N ARG A 13 8.04 -14.68 6.80
CA ARG A 13 8.88 -15.85 7.00
C ARG A 13 8.10 -17.16 6.87
N ASN A 14 6.92 -17.24 7.49
CA ASN A 14 6.07 -18.43 7.42
C ASN A 14 5.61 -18.72 5.98
N ARG A 15 5.27 -17.68 5.20
CA ARG A 15 4.89 -17.82 3.80
C ARG A 15 6.06 -18.28 2.92
N ASN A 16 7.25 -17.71 3.11
CA ASN A 16 8.46 -18.14 2.42
C ASN A 16 8.81 -19.60 2.72
N ASN A 17 8.46 -20.08 3.91
CA ASN A 17 8.61 -21.48 4.33
C ASN A 17 7.45 -22.39 3.88
N GLY A 18 6.58 -21.93 2.99
CA GLY A 18 5.48 -22.73 2.43
C GLY A 18 4.26 -22.92 3.34
N GLN A 19 4.19 -22.27 4.51
CA GLN A 19 3.02 -22.37 5.38
C GLN A 19 1.83 -21.60 4.78
N LYS A 20 0.77 -22.34 4.46
CA LYS A 20 -0.51 -21.77 4.04
C LYS A 20 -1.34 -21.41 5.28
N LEU A 21 -1.97 -20.24 5.25
CA LEU A 21 -2.96 -19.87 6.26
C LEU A 21 -4.30 -20.50 5.87
N ILE A 22 -4.91 -21.25 6.79
CA ILE A 22 -6.31 -21.69 6.66
C ILE A 22 -7.19 -20.50 7.03
N VAL A 23 -8.03 -20.07 6.09
CA VAL A 23 -8.89 -18.90 6.22
C VAL A 23 -10.35 -19.35 6.27
N GLU A 24 -11.08 -18.92 7.29
CA GLU A 24 -12.52 -19.13 7.38
C GLU A 24 -13.27 -18.10 6.54
N TYR A 25 -14.37 -18.54 5.92
CA TYR A 25 -15.21 -17.72 5.04
C TYR A 25 -16.61 -17.56 5.62
N ASN A 26 -17.14 -16.34 5.53
CA ASN A 26 -18.52 -16.08 5.96
C ASN A 26 -19.52 -16.54 4.88
N LYS A 27 -20.83 -16.44 5.16
CA LYS A 27 -21.90 -16.81 4.21
C LYS A 27 -21.86 -16.08 2.86
N ARG A 28 -21.04 -15.02 2.73
CA ARG A 28 -20.84 -14.25 1.50
C ARG A 28 -19.53 -14.61 0.77
N GLY A 29 -18.85 -15.68 1.20
CA GLY A 29 -17.56 -16.09 0.65
C GLY A 29 -16.42 -15.12 0.96
N GLN A 30 -16.51 -14.34 2.04
CA GLN A 30 -15.46 -13.40 2.43
C GLN A 30 -14.63 -13.95 3.60
N PRO A 31 -13.29 -13.83 3.55
CA PRO A 31 -12.43 -14.11 4.70
C PRO A 31 -12.89 -13.37 5.97
N HIS A 32 -13.06 -14.08 7.08
CA HIS A 32 -13.37 -13.47 8.38
C HIS A 32 -12.51 -14.00 9.55
N GLY A 33 -12.67 -13.37 10.71
CA GLY A 33 -11.97 -13.76 11.93
C GLY A 33 -10.54 -13.20 12.06
N LYS A 34 -9.81 -13.71 13.06
CA LYS A 34 -8.47 -13.22 13.42
C LYS A 34 -7.44 -13.51 12.32
N VAL A 35 -7.56 -14.65 11.64
CA VAL A 35 -6.66 -15.03 10.54
C VAL A 35 -6.85 -14.11 9.34
N ALA A 36 -8.10 -13.87 8.91
CA ALA A 36 -8.40 -12.93 7.83
C ALA A 36 -7.90 -11.51 8.17
N THR A 37 -8.08 -11.06 9.42
CA THR A 37 -7.57 -9.76 9.87
C THR A 37 -6.05 -9.65 9.73
N ARG A 38 -5.30 -10.69 10.13
CA ARG A 38 -3.84 -10.75 9.96
C ARG A 38 -3.46 -10.78 8.48
N LEU A 39 -4.19 -11.53 7.66
CA LEU A 39 -3.97 -11.61 6.22
C LEU A 39 -4.16 -10.26 5.52
N PHE A 40 -5.25 -9.54 5.79
CA PHE A 40 -5.48 -8.21 5.22
C PHE A 40 -4.50 -7.15 5.76
N SER A 41 -3.99 -7.33 6.97
CA SER A 41 -2.92 -6.50 7.52
C SER A 41 -1.61 -6.75 6.77
N PHE A 42 -1.31 -8.02 6.47
CA PHE A 42 -0.15 -8.40 5.67
C PHE A 42 -0.23 -7.93 4.24
N LEU A 43 -1.39 -8.08 3.60
CA LEU A 43 -1.64 -7.49 2.29
C LEU A 43 -1.37 -5.98 2.30
N GLY A 44 -1.73 -5.29 3.39
CA GLY A 44 -1.40 -3.89 3.57
C GLY A 44 0.09 -3.61 3.74
N VAL A 45 0.89 -4.54 4.26
CA VAL A 45 2.35 -4.44 4.26
C VAL A 45 2.86 -4.58 2.83
N LEU A 46 2.51 -5.67 2.13
CA LEU A 46 2.93 -5.93 0.75
C LEU A 46 2.60 -4.78 -0.19
N ALA A 47 1.36 -4.28 -0.16
CA ALA A 47 0.91 -3.17 -0.99
C ALA A 47 1.69 -1.87 -0.74
N ARG A 48 2.29 -1.68 0.45
CA ARG A 48 3.09 -0.49 0.78
C ARG A 48 4.55 -0.65 0.43
N THR A 49 5.10 -1.85 0.60
CA THR A 49 6.54 -2.11 0.47
C THR A 49 6.93 -2.59 -0.93
N MET A 50 6.02 -3.19 -1.69
CA MET A 50 6.31 -3.72 -3.03
C MET A 50 5.85 -2.81 -4.16
N VAL A 51 4.89 -1.91 -3.90
CA VAL A 51 4.32 -1.04 -4.93
C VAL A 51 4.87 0.36 -4.78
N ARG A 52 5.70 0.77 -5.75
CA ARG A 52 6.32 2.10 -5.81
C ARG A 52 5.25 3.19 -5.75
N ILE A 53 5.49 4.23 -4.95
CA ILE A 53 4.54 5.34 -4.78
C ILE A 53 4.52 6.30 -5.98
N SER A 54 5.55 6.23 -6.82
CA SER A 54 5.73 7.01 -8.05
C SER A 54 4.75 6.64 -9.16
N TYR A 55 4.21 5.41 -9.17
CA TYR A 55 3.13 5.06 -10.10
C TYR A 55 1.90 5.90 -9.83
N GLU A 56 1.33 6.53 -10.85
CA GLU A 56 0.17 7.41 -10.69
C GLU A 56 -1.09 6.65 -10.25
N ASP A 57 -1.38 5.55 -10.96
CA ASP A 57 -2.55 4.70 -10.79
C ASP A 57 -2.20 3.21 -10.73
N TRP A 58 -3.10 2.39 -10.17
CA TRP A 58 -2.93 0.93 -10.06
C TRP A 58 -2.80 0.23 -11.42
N SER A 59 -3.42 0.77 -12.46
CA SER A 59 -3.28 0.28 -13.84
C SER A 59 -1.83 0.36 -14.35
N LYS A 60 -1.03 1.33 -13.87
CA LYS A 60 0.38 1.51 -14.24
C LYS A 60 1.35 0.62 -13.46
N VAL A 61 0.88 -0.06 -12.41
CA VAL A 61 1.71 -1.01 -11.64
C VAL A 61 1.95 -2.26 -12.50
N PRO A 62 3.22 -2.70 -12.67
CA PRO A 62 3.55 -3.88 -13.47
C PRO A 62 2.81 -5.15 -13.02
N SER A 63 2.40 -5.97 -13.98
CA SER A 63 1.73 -7.25 -13.74
C SER A 63 2.57 -8.15 -12.82
N GLU A 64 3.88 -8.23 -13.07
CA GLU A 64 4.83 -8.99 -12.25
C GLU A 64 4.80 -8.56 -10.77
N THR A 65 4.65 -7.27 -10.49
CA THR A 65 4.54 -6.79 -9.09
C THR A 65 3.22 -7.24 -8.46
N LYS A 66 2.11 -7.20 -9.22
CA LYS A 66 0.81 -7.68 -8.76
C LYS A 66 0.82 -9.20 -8.53
N GLU A 67 1.48 -9.95 -9.40
CA GLU A 67 1.69 -11.38 -9.30
C GLU A 67 2.52 -11.74 -8.05
N LYS A 68 3.65 -11.08 -7.82
CA LYS A 68 4.45 -11.29 -6.60
C LYS A 68 3.67 -11.01 -5.31
N ILE A 69 2.83 -9.96 -5.30
CA ILE A 69 1.92 -9.69 -4.17
C ILE A 69 0.93 -10.84 -4.00
N TRP A 70 0.38 -11.35 -5.11
CA TRP A 70 -0.55 -12.48 -5.09
C TRP A 70 0.13 -13.75 -4.56
N GLU A 71 1.33 -14.10 -5.03
CA GLU A 71 2.09 -15.27 -4.60
C GLU A 71 2.36 -15.27 -3.09
N CYS A 72 2.65 -14.11 -2.51
CA CYS A 72 2.82 -13.96 -1.07
C CYS A 72 1.55 -14.27 -0.26
N ILE A 73 0.37 -14.13 -0.88
CA ILE A 73 -0.94 -14.30 -0.25
C ILE A 73 -1.54 -15.67 -0.54
N LYS A 74 -1.43 -16.16 -1.78
CA LYS A 74 -1.95 -17.41 -2.36
C LYS A 74 -2.82 -18.22 -1.38
N VAL A 75 -4.11 -17.89 -1.34
CA VAL A 75 -5.12 -18.56 -0.49
C VAL A 75 -6.07 -19.37 -1.38
N ASP A 76 -6.78 -18.67 -2.25
CA ASP A 76 -7.80 -19.21 -3.15
C ASP A 76 -7.77 -18.40 -4.45
N ASP A 77 -7.51 -19.07 -5.57
CA ASP A 77 -7.31 -18.44 -6.87
C ASP A 77 -8.58 -17.71 -7.36
N GLU A 78 -9.78 -18.16 -6.96
CA GLU A 78 -11.04 -17.47 -7.29
C GLU A 78 -11.15 -16.09 -6.62
N LEU A 79 -10.38 -15.86 -5.56
CA LEU A 79 -10.37 -14.61 -4.81
C LEU A 79 -9.25 -13.66 -5.22
N GLN A 80 -8.35 -14.06 -6.14
CA GLN A 80 -7.19 -13.26 -6.55
C GLN A 80 -7.58 -11.83 -6.91
N GLY A 81 -8.61 -11.66 -7.75
CA GLY A 81 -9.11 -10.33 -8.16
C GLY A 81 -9.51 -9.47 -6.96
N LYS A 82 -10.26 -10.03 -6.00
CA LYS A 82 -10.69 -9.31 -4.78
C LYS A 82 -9.50 -8.90 -3.90
N PHE A 83 -8.49 -9.77 -3.78
CA PHE A 83 -7.28 -9.47 -3.02
C PHE A 83 -6.44 -8.39 -3.70
N LEU A 84 -6.27 -8.43 -5.02
CA LEU A 84 -5.56 -7.39 -5.77
C LEU A 84 -6.29 -6.04 -5.72
N SER A 85 -7.62 -6.02 -5.79
CA SER A 85 -8.40 -4.78 -5.57
C SER A 85 -8.21 -4.24 -4.15
N SER A 86 -8.17 -5.11 -3.14
CA SER A 86 -7.88 -4.72 -1.75
C SER A 86 -6.46 -4.17 -1.60
N ALA A 87 -5.48 -4.75 -2.29
CA ALA A 87 -4.11 -4.25 -2.36
C ALA A 87 -4.06 -2.83 -2.94
N ALA A 88 -4.74 -2.62 -4.08
CA ALA A 88 -4.84 -1.33 -4.74
C ALA A 88 -5.40 -0.25 -3.80
N ASN A 89 -6.49 -0.56 -3.09
CA ASN A 89 -7.11 0.36 -2.14
C ASN A 89 -6.20 0.69 -0.96
N LYS A 90 -5.46 -0.29 -0.43
CA LYS A 90 -4.49 -0.07 0.67
C LYS A 90 -3.31 0.78 0.22
N TRP A 91 -2.79 0.54 -0.99
CA TRP A 91 -1.74 1.36 -1.60
C TRP A 91 -2.21 2.80 -1.84
N ARG A 92 -3.40 3.00 -2.41
CA ARG A 92 -4.01 4.33 -2.60
C ARG A 92 -4.18 5.07 -1.27
N THR A 93 -4.69 4.38 -0.24
CA THR A 93 -4.85 4.94 1.11
C THR A 93 -3.48 5.34 1.70
N PHE A 94 -2.44 4.55 1.46
CA PHE A 94 -1.09 4.87 1.88
C PHE A 94 -0.55 6.12 1.18
N LYS A 95 -0.70 6.25 -0.14
CA LYS A 95 -0.35 7.46 -0.90
C LYS A 95 -1.09 8.69 -0.36
N ASN A 96 -2.39 8.56 -0.05
CA ASN A 96 -3.15 9.65 0.55
C ASN A 96 -2.62 10.05 1.92
N ARG A 97 -2.25 9.06 2.75
CA ARG A 97 -1.61 9.33 4.05
C ARG A 97 -0.28 10.05 3.91
N LEU A 98 0.54 9.67 2.93
CA LEU A 98 1.80 10.37 2.63
C LEU A 98 1.52 11.83 2.24
N THR A 99 0.59 12.03 1.31
CA THR A 99 0.19 13.34 0.81
C THR A 99 -0.29 14.25 1.95
N THR A 100 -1.27 13.80 2.73
CA THR A 100 -1.91 14.63 3.77
C THR A 100 -0.98 14.93 4.95
N LYS A 101 -0.20 13.94 5.41
CA LYS A 101 0.61 14.10 6.63
C LYS A 101 1.99 14.68 6.40
N TYR A 102 2.58 14.45 5.23
CA TYR A 102 3.99 14.75 4.97
C TYR A 102 4.21 15.70 3.80
N ILE A 103 3.23 15.87 2.89
CA ILE A 103 3.37 16.82 1.77
C ILE A 103 2.57 18.09 2.05
N LYS A 104 1.23 17.99 2.13
CA LYS A 104 0.35 19.16 2.31
C LYS A 104 0.68 19.98 3.56
N ARG A 105 1.06 19.31 4.65
CA ARG A 105 1.45 19.97 5.92
C ARG A 105 2.74 20.80 5.81
N TYR A 106 3.59 20.52 4.84
CA TYR A 106 4.91 21.13 4.68
C TYR A 106 5.11 21.74 3.29
N LYS A 107 4.01 22.09 2.59
CA LYS A 107 4.04 22.61 1.21
C LYS A 107 4.96 23.83 1.07
N ASP A 108 5.00 24.71 2.07
CA ASP A 108 5.81 25.94 2.07
C ASP A 108 7.23 25.74 2.64
N LYS A 109 7.63 24.49 2.92
CA LYS A 109 8.93 24.15 3.52
C LYS A 109 9.66 23.11 2.64
N PRO A 110 10.32 23.54 1.56
CA PRO A 110 10.95 22.63 0.59
C PRO A 110 11.94 21.66 1.24
N GLU A 111 12.71 22.14 2.22
CA GLU A 111 13.68 21.33 2.97
C GLU A 111 13.05 20.14 3.68
N ALA A 112 11.81 20.27 4.18
CA ALA A 112 11.09 19.18 4.85
C ALA A 112 10.57 18.11 3.87
N LEU A 113 10.55 18.42 2.57
CA LEU A 113 10.11 17.52 1.50
C LEU A 113 11.26 16.82 0.78
N LYS A 114 12.52 17.17 1.09
CA LYS A 114 13.69 16.58 0.42
C LYS A 114 13.80 15.07 0.63
N CYS A 115 13.47 14.57 1.81
CA CYS A 115 13.62 13.14 2.14
C CYS A 115 12.27 12.50 2.50
N PRO A 116 12.08 11.21 2.21
CA PRO A 116 10.91 10.48 2.67
C PRO A 116 10.86 10.42 4.21
N PRO A 117 9.67 10.23 4.79
CA PRO A 117 9.55 10.11 6.25
C PRO A 117 10.32 8.89 6.76
N LYS A 118 11.21 9.07 7.74
CA LYS A 118 12.06 8.01 8.32
C LYS A 118 11.33 6.71 8.71
N MET A 119 10.05 6.78 9.07
CA MET A 119 9.22 5.60 9.40
C MET A 119 8.99 4.67 8.19
N TYR A 120 9.13 5.17 6.97
CA TYR A 120 8.97 4.46 5.70
C TYR A 120 10.30 4.40 4.96
N ASP A 121 11.29 3.81 5.61
CA ASP A 121 12.64 3.50 5.12
C ASP A 121 12.69 2.72 3.80
N PHE A 122 11.62 2.03 3.43
CA PHE A 122 11.47 1.29 2.17
C PHE A 122 11.06 2.18 0.97
N ILE A 123 10.86 3.49 1.18
CA ILE A 123 10.59 4.42 0.09
C ILE A 123 11.93 4.92 -0.44
N GLU A 124 12.26 4.54 -1.67
CA GLU A 124 13.45 5.04 -2.36
C GLU A 124 13.35 6.55 -2.61
N GLN A 125 14.49 7.21 -2.59
CA GLN A 125 14.59 8.67 -2.71
C GLN A 125 14.01 9.17 -4.03
N GLU A 126 14.30 8.47 -5.14
CA GLU A 126 13.81 8.83 -6.48
C GLU A 126 12.28 8.70 -6.57
N ASP A 127 11.72 7.66 -5.93
CA ASP A 127 10.26 7.48 -5.88
C ASP A 127 9.58 8.58 -5.07
N TRP A 128 10.22 9.02 -3.98
CA TRP A 128 9.75 10.11 -3.16
C TRP A 128 9.74 11.43 -3.94
N GLU A 129 10.81 11.76 -4.64
CA GLU A 129 10.91 12.99 -5.44
C GLU A 129 9.86 13.06 -6.55
N VAL A 130 9.70 11.97 -7.31
CA VAL A 130 8.65 11.88 -8.35
C VAL A 130 7.28 12.06 -7.73
N PHE A 131 7.03 11.42 -6.58
CA PHE A 131 5.75 11.49 -5.89
C PHE A 131 5.46 12.89 -5.36
N VAL A 132 6.42 13.55 -4.71
CA VAL A 132 6.27 14.93 -4.20
C VAL A 132 5.98 15.89 -5.35
N ARG A 133 6.80 15.86 -6.41
CA ARG A 133 6.63 16.70 -7.60
C ARG A 133 5.23 16.58 -8.20
N TYR A 134 4.72 15.35 -8.31
CA TYR A 134 3.36 15.13 -8.80
C TYR A 134 2.31 15.68 -7.83
N ARG A 135 2.45 15.43 -6.52
CA ARG A 135 1.48 15.85 -5.49
C ARG A 135 1.46 17.35 -5.20
N THR A 136 2.49 18.08 -5.59
CA THR A 136 2.56 19.54 -5.52
C THR A 136 2.29 20.21 -6.87
N SER A 137 1.99 19.43 -7.92
CA SER A 137 1.67 19.98 -9.24
C SER A 137 0.27 20.60 -9.27
N SER A 138 0.09 21.66 -10.06
CA SER A 138 -1.21 22.30 -10.26
C SER A 138 -2.27 21.31 -10.78
N ALA A 139 -1.87 20.36 -11.64
CA ALA A 139 -2.75 19.32 -12.16
C ALA A 139 -3.35 18.46 -11.04
N PHE A 140 -2.54 18.10 -10.04
CA PHE A 140 -3.02 17.35 -8.88
C PHE A 140 -3.97 18.18 -8.00
N GLU A 141 -3.68 19.47 -7.81
CA GLU A 141 -4.54 20.37 -7.02
C GLU A 141 -5.93 20.49 -7.64
N VAL A 142 -5.99 20.70 -8.95
CA VAL A 142 -7.23 20.76 -9.74
C VAL A 142 -8.03 19.46 -9.60
N LEU A 143 -7.40 18.30 -9.79
CA LEU A 143 -8.05 16.99 -9.62
C LEU A 143 -8.61 16.80 -8.21
N THR A 144 -7.92 17.27 -7.18
CA THR A 144 -8.43 17.16 -5.80
C THR A 144 -9.56 18.12 -5.48
N ASN A 145 -9.63 19.29 -6.14
CA ASN A 145 -10.71 20.26 -5.92
C ASN A 145 -12.01 19.86 -6.62
N PHE A 146 -11.96 19.05 -7.69
CA PHE A 146 -13.14 18.52 -8.36
C PHE A 146 -13.76 17.27 -7.72
N LEU A 147 -13.04 16.62 -6.81
CA LEU A 147 -13.45 15.37 -6.17
C LEU A 147 -13.85 15.53 -4.68
N ASN A 148 -13.87 16.76 -4.17
CA ASN A 148 -14.30 17.10 -2.80
C ASN A 148 -15.55 17.96 -2.80
#